data_AF-A0A964LFZ6-F1
#
_entry.id   AF-A0A964LFZ6-F1
#
_cell.length_a   1.000
_cell.length_b   1.000
_cell.length_c   1.000
_cell.angle_alpha   90.00
_cell.angle_beta   90.00
_cell.angle_gamma   90.00
#
_symmetry.space_group_name_H-M   'P 1'
#
loop_
_entity.id
_entity.type
_entity.pdbx_description
1 polymer ?
#
loop_
_entity_poly.entity_id
_entity_poly.type
_entity_poly.pdbx_seq_one_letter_code
_entity_poly.pdbx_strand_id
1 'polypeptide(L)'
;MSLWDRKGSRMDPFCHTLVGAALAKGGCDRWTPRATAVLMFAANAPDVDVVATLVGENLAWRRGVSHGVPALLVWPFLIAAAALLFDRWRPVPGEPPVRFGPVAAISAVGVLTHPVLDYLNNYGMRWLMPFRDRWFYGDSLFIVDPWLYLVLGLGLYLAGRSRRAGHHDPARPLRIALAIGLVYIGGMMAGTTAARAIAVRSLGNVDRDRLMVTALPVTPFRKQLIADDGGHYRIGTVDLLTRTTRVDSTMTRNPRFAEAVAALKQSAPGRALLRWSRYPVVREVEGGRLRFFDLRYTDGRDPSWASLDVNPIEPTLGPLPATP
;
A
#
# COMPACT_ATOMS: atom_id res chain seq x y z
N MET A 1 13.50 21.98 0.87
CA MET A 1 14.36 21.13 0.02
C MET A 1 14.17 19.68 0.48
N SER A 2 13.18 19.00 -0.09
CA SER A 2 12.72 17.67 0.35
C SER A 2 13.55 16.59 -0.32
N LEU A 3 14.13 15.67 0.47
CA LEU A 3 14.90 14.50 0.01
C LEU A 3 14.08 13.46 -0.80
N TRP A 4 12.82 13.78 -1.14
CA TRP A 4 11.84 12.80 -1.64
C TRP A 4 11.31 13.08 -3.05
N ASP A 5 11.90 14.04 -3.77
CA ASP A 5 11.27 14.64 -4.95
C ASP A 5 11.64 14.02 -6.31
N ARG A 6 12.29 12.83 -6.35
CA ARG A 6 12.73 12.23 -7.65
C ARG A 6 12.59 10.73 -7.83
N LYS A 7 11.91 9.99 -6.95
CA LYS A 7 11.68 8.54 -7.18
C LYS A 7 10.22 8.20 -6.96
N GLY A 8 9.46 8.25 -8.05
CA GLY A 8 8.09 7.76 -8.10
C GLY A 8 7.97 6.33 -7.57
N SER A 9 6.99 6.13 -6.71
CA SER A 9 6.24 4.88 -6.48
C SER A 9 7.01 3.56 -6.59
N ARG A 10 8.21 3.46 -6.01
CA ARG A 10 8.75 2.14 -5.71
C ARG A 10 7.91 1.62 -4.55
N MET A 11 7.05 0.65 -4.84
CA MET A 11 6.52 -0.24 -3.81
C MET A 11 7.69 -0.72 -2.98
N ASP A 12 7.44 -1.00 -1.71
CA ASP A 12 8.49 -1.47 -0.83
C ASP A 12 8.52 -3.00 -0.83
N PRO A 13 9.22 -3.67 -1.78
CA PRO A 13 9.37 -5.12 -1.74
C PRO A 13 10.17 -5.54 -0.51
N PHE A 14 10.84 -4.61 0.18
CA PHE A 14 11.67 -4.90 1.33
C PHE A 14 10.84 -5.42 2.50
N CYS A 15 9.74 -4.75 2.87
CA CYS A 15 8.82 -5.20 3.92
C CYS A 15 8.35 -6.62 3.66
N HIS A 16 7.85 -6.87 2.45
CA HIS A 16 7.30 -8.16 2.06
C HIS A 16 8.36 -9.26 2.04
N THR A 17 9.56 -8.96 1.55
CA THR A 17 10.70 -9.86 1.60
C THR A 17 11.12 -10.18 3.04
N LEU A 18 11.16 -9.18 3.92
CA LEU A 18 11.45 -9.37 5.35
C LEU A 18 10.40 -10.27 6.01
N VAL A 19 9.12 -10.07 5.74
CA VAL A 19 8.03 -10.90 6.25
C VAL A 19 8.16 -12.35 5.73
N GLY A 20 8.39 -12.54 4.43
CA GLY A 20 8.61 -13.86 3.85
C GLY A 20 9.81 -14.59 4.46
N ALA A 21 10.95 -13.89 4.63
CA ALA A 21 12.13 -14.42 5.29
C ALA A 21 11.87 -14.73 6.77
N ALA A 22 11.12 -13.87 7.46
CA ALA A 22 10.76 -14.03 8.87
C ALA A 22 9.87 -15.27 9.09
N LEU A 23 8.85 -15.46 8.26
CA LEU A 23 7.99 -16.65 8.29
C LEU A 23 8.79 -17.92 8.00
N ALA A 24 9.68 -17.89 7.03
CA ALA A 24 10.53 -19.03 6.68
C ALA A 24 11.43 -19.42 7.85
N LYS A 25 12.26 -18.49 8.33
CA LYS A 25 13.25 -18.75 9.38
C LYS A 25 12.65 -18.83 10.77
N GLY A 26 11.38 -18.44 10.93
CA GLY A 26 10.58 -18.62 12.14
C GLY A 26 10.01 -20.03 12.30
N GLY A 27 10.20 -20.90 11.31
CA GLY A 27 9.88 -22.33 11.41
C GLY A 27 9.02 -22.90 10.28
N CYS A 28 8.77 -22.16 9.19
CA CYS A 28 8.21 -22.78 7.97
C CYS A 28 9.30 -23.50 7.16
N ASP A 29 10.57 -23.22 7.42
CA ASP A 29 11.72 -23.87 6.76
C ASP A 29 11.81 -25.39 7.00
N ARG A 30 11.17 -25.91 8.05
CA ARG A 30 11.04 -27.36 8.30
C ARG A 30 9.98 -28.07 7.46
N TRP A 31 9.11 -27.35 6.74
CA TRP A 31 7.96 -27.95 6.03
C TRP A 31 8.34 -28.47 4.63
N THR A 32 9.34 -27.84 4.01
CA THR A 32 9.80 -28.20 2.66
C THR A 32 11.20 -27.64 2.40
N PRO A 33 12.04 -28.34 1.62
CA PRO A 33 13.23 -27.74 1.04
C PRO A 33 12.92 -26.42 0.36
N ARG A 34 13.90 -25.51 0.33
CA ARG A 34 13.80 -24.17 -0.30
C ARG A 34 12.69 -23.25 0.22
N ALA A 35 12.05 -23.58 1.34
CA ALA A 35 10.97 -22.77 1.92
C ALA A 35 11.32 -21.27 2.07
N THR A 36 12.58 -20.93 2.38
CA THR A 36 13.02 -19.52 2.47
C THR A 36 12.88 -18.80 1.13
N ALA A 37 13.39 -19.38 0.04
CA ALA A 37 13.26 -18.78 -1.28
C ALA A 37 11.78 -18.72 -1.71
N VAL A 38 11.04 -19.82 -1.53
CA VAL A 38 9.61 -19.90 -1.85
C VAL A 38 8.83 -18.78 -1.15
N LEU A 39 9.00 -18.60 0.16
CA LEU A 39 8.27 -17.59 0.92
C LEU A 39 8.66 -16.16 0.55
N MET A 40 9.95 -15.90 0.29
CA MET A 40 10.40 -14.58 -0.18
C MET A 40 9.81 -14.25 -1.55
N PHE A 41 9.78 -15.21 -2.49
CA PHE A 41 9.13 -15.01 -3.79
C PHE A 41 7.62 -14.87 -3.66
N ALA A 42 6.97 -15.75 -2.90
CA ALA A 42 5.53 -15.73 -2.67
C ALA A 42 5.06 -14.40 -2.07
N ALA A 43 5.79 -13.88 -1.08
CA ALA A 43 5.48 -12.59 -0.47
C ALA A 43 5.62 -11.40 -1.44
N ASN A 44 6.32 -11.53 -2.57
CA ASN A 44 6.47 -10.47 -3.57
C ASN A 44 5.73 -10.76 -4.89
N ALA A 45 5.11 -11.93 -5.04
CA ALA A 45 4.48 -12.33 -6.29
C ALA A 45 3.36 -11.38 -6.76
N PRO A 46 2.53 -10.78 -5.87
CA PRO A 46 1.54 -9.78 -6.27
C PRO A 46 2.12 -8.56 -6.99
N ASP A 47 3.33 -8.15 -6.63
CA ASP A 47 4.03 -6.98 -7.19
C ASP A 47 4.67 -7.22 -8.57
N VAL A 48 4.61 -8.45 -9.10
CA VAL A 48 5.09 -8.73 -10.47
C VAL A 48 4.33 -7.90 -11.52
N ASP A 49 3.16 -7.35 -11.18
CA ASP A 49 2.44 -6.38 -11.99
C ASP A 49 3.21 -5.07 -12.26
N VAL A 50 4.31 -4.79 -11.54
CA VAL A 50 5.30 -3.76 -11.91
C VAL A 50 5.78 -3.93 -13.35
N VAL A 51 5.92 -5.17 -13.83
CA VAL A 51 6.34 -5.43 -15.22
C VAL A 51 5.31 -4.89 -16.22
N ALA A 52 4.01 -4.90 -15.88
CA ALA A 52 2.97 -4.32 -16.73
C ALA A 52 3.12 -2.79 -16.89
N THR A 53 3.86 -2.12 -16.01
CA THR A 53 4.16 -0.69 -16.20
C THR A 53 5.23 -0.40 -17.24
N LEU A 54 6.00 -1.42 -17.64
CA LEU A 54 6.90 -1.31 -18.80
C LEU A 54 6.12 -1.23 -20.12
N VAL A 55 4.84 -1.62 -20.12
CA VAL A 55 3.93 -1.54 -21.29
C VAL A 55 2.91 -0.40 -21.18
N GLY A 56 3.15 0.59 -20.29
CA GLY A 56 2.39 1.85 -20.25
C GLY A 56 1.19 1.87 -19.31
N GLU A 57 0.99 0.84 -18.47
CA GLU A 57 -0.13 0.81 -17.54
C GLU A 57 0.14 1.62 -16.25
N ASN A 58 -0.90 2.28 -15.75
CA ASN A 58 -0.82 3.22 -14.63
C ASN A 58 -1.08 2.55 -13.26
N LEU A 59 -0.90 3.33 -12.19
CA LEU A 59 -1.19 2.92 -10.81
C LEU A 59 -2.63 2.40 -10.60
N ALA A 60 -3.59 2.80 -11.43
CA ALA A 60 -4.98 2.37 -11.34
C ALA A 60 -5.21 0.93 -11.81
N TRP A 61 -4.25 0.31 -12.49
CA TRP A 61 -4.24 -1.14 -12.74
C TRP A 61 -3.57 -1.92 -11.61
N ARG A 62 -2.62 -1.29 -10.92
CA ARG A 62 -1.90 -1.87 -9.77
C ARG A 62 -2.88 -2.18 -8.62
N ARG A 63 -2.57 -3.22 -7.84
CA ARG A 63 -3.32 -3.61 -6.62
C ARG A 63 -4.78 -4.03 -6.88
N GLY A 64 -5.05 -4.51 -8.09
CA GLY A 64 -6.32 -5.09 -8.52
C GLY A 64 -6.24 -6.61 -8.62
N VAL A 65 -6.35 -7.13 -9.84
CA VAL A 65 -6.31 -8.58 -10.14
C VAL A 65 -5.08 -9.28 -9.56
N SER A 66 -3.91 -8.62 -9.61
CA SER A 66 -2.62 -9.11 -9.13
C SER A 66 -2.52 -9.23 -7.60
N HIS A 67 -3.45 -8.63 -6.85
CA HIS A 67 -3.46 -8.61 -5.38
C HIS A 67 -4.75 -9.18 -4.77
N GLY A 68 -5.85 -9.20 -5.54
CA GLY A 68 -7.16 -9.68 -5.13
C GLY A 68 -7.32 -11.20 -5.16
N VAL A 69 -8.56 -11.67 -5.18
CA VAL A 69 -8.90 -13.11 -5.16
C VAL A 69 -8.13 -13.95 -6.20
N PRO A 70 -7.98 -13.52 -7.48
CA PRO A 70 -7.22 -14.30 -8.46
C PRO A 70 -5.77 -14.53 -8.06
N ALA A 71 -5.11 -13.53 -7.49
CA ALA A 71 -3.73 -13.63 -7.02
C ALA A 71 -3.58 -14.70 -5.95
N LEU A 72 -4.48 -14.70 -4.96
CA LEU A 72 -4.50 -15.68 -3.87
C LEU A 72 -4.76 -17.10 -4.37
N LEU A 73 -5.49 -17.26 -5.48
CA LEU A 73 -5.86 -18.57 -6.05
C LEU A 73 -4.88 -19.09 -7.09
N VAL A 74 -4.09 -18.23 -7.74
CA VAL A 74 -3.22 -18.63 -8.85
C VAL A 74 -1.76 -18.69 -8.42
N TRP A 75 -1.25 -17.67 -7.74
CA TRP A 75 0.17 -17.59 -7.38
C TRP A 75 0.66 -18.77 -6.53
N PRO A 76 -0.06 -19.25 -5.52
CA PRO A 76 0.43 -20.35 -4.70
C PRO A 76 0.70 -21.63 -5.50
N PHE A 77 -0.14 -21.92 -6.49
CA PHE A 77 -0.01 -23.11 -7.34
C PHE A 77 1.08 -22.91 -8.41
N LEU A 78 1.19 -21.72 -9.00
CA LEU A 78 2.27 -21.41 -9.95
C LEU A 78 3.65 -21.48 -9.29
N ILE A 79 3.78 -20.91 -8.09
CA ILE A 79 5.03 -20.95 -7.32
C ILE A 79 5.34 -22.39 -6.91
N ALA A 80 4.35 -23.16 -6.48
CA ALA A 80 4.54 -24.57 -6.18
C ALA A 80 5.02 -25.36 -7.41
N ALA A 81 4.37 -25.22 -8.56
CA ALA A 81 4.78 -25.86 -9.79
C ALA A 81 6.23 -25.47 -10.18
N ALA A 82 6.56 -24.18 -10.13
CA ALA A 82 7.91 -23.69 -10.42
C ALA A 82 8.96 -24.26 -9.45
N ALA A 83 8.65 -24.33 -8.15
CA ALA A 83 9.54 -24.91 -7.15
C ALA A 83 9.78 -26.40 -7.38
N LEU A 84 8.77 -27.17 -7.79
CA LEU A 84 8.94 -28.58 -8.15
C LEU A 84 9.78 -28.77 -9.42
N LEU A 85 9.54 -27.97 -10.45
CA LEU A 85 10.33 -28.03 -11.68
C LEU A 85 11.79 -27.68 -11.42
N PHE A 86 12.02 -26.63 -10.63
CA PHE A 86 13.37 -26.25 -10.21
C PHE A 86 14.03 -27.33 -9.34
N ASP A 87 13.27 -27.98 -8.45
CA ASP A 87 13.78 -29.10 -7.65
C ASP A 87 14.24 -30.28 -8.50
N ARG A 88 13.45 -30.64 -9.51
CA ARG A 88 13.80 -31.72 -10.45
C ARG A 88 15.06 -31.39 -11.24
N TRP A 89 15.25 -30.13 -11.61
CA TRP A 89 16.43 -29.68 -12.35
C TRP A 89 17.67 -29.54 -11.47
N ARG A 90 17.51 -29.10 -10.21
CA ARG A 90 18.60 -28.79 -9.28
C ARG A 90 18.31 -29.32 -7.87
N PRO A 91 18.24 -30.64 -7.68
CA PRO A 91 17.91 -31.22 -6.37
C PRO A 91 18.92 -30.79 -5.31
N VAL A 92 18.47 -30.62 -4.07
CA VAL A 92 19.35 -30.32 -2.93
C VAL A 92 19.88 -31.65 -2.38
N PRO A 93 21.21 -31.92 -2.43
CA PRO A 93 21.75 -33.17 -1.93
C PRO A 93 21.45 -33.36 -0.44
N GLY A 94 20.96 -34.54 -0.07
CA GLY A 94 20.66 -34.88 1.33
C GLY A 94 19.32 -34.36 1.86
N GLU A 95 18.55 -33.60 1.06
CA GLU A 95 17.18 -33.21 1.42
C GLU A 95 16.13 -34.06 0.67
N PRO A 96 14.95 -34.29 1.27
CA PRO A 96 13.86 -34.98 0.59
C PRO A 96 13.37 -34.15 -0.62
N PRO A 97 12.77 -34.78 -1.66
CA PRO A 97 12.21 -34.04 -2.78
C PRO A 97 11.13 -33.04 -2.35
N VAL A 98 11.07 -31.91 -3.04
CA VAL A 98 10.04 -30.89 -2.84
C VAL A 98 8.67 -31.47 -3.16
N ARG A 99 7.72 -31.31 -2.24
CA ARG A 99 6.33 -31.77 -2.39
C ARG A 99 5.40 -30.59 -2.66
N PHE A 100 4.44 -30.80 -3.55
CA PHE A 100 3.49 -29.77 -3.98
C PHE A 100 2.68 -29.18 -2.83
N GLY A 101 2.06 -30.03 -2.01
CA GLY A 101 1.17 -29.59 -0.91
C GLY A 101 1.84 -28.62 0.06
N PRO A 102 2.97 -28.97 0.70
CA PRO A 102 3.68 -28.07 1.61
C PRO A 102 4.12 -26.76 0.95
N VAL A 103 4.63 -26.80 -0.28
CA VAL A 103 5.03 -25.58 -1.00
C VAL A 103 3.83 -24.69 -1.32
N ALA A 104 2.74 -25.27 -1.81
CA ALA A 104 1.51 -24.53 -2.10
C ALA A 104 0.95 -23.89 -0.82
N ALA A 105 0.99 -24.60 0.31
CA ALA A 105 0.54 -24.07 1.61
C ALA A 105 1.38 -22.87 2.07
N ILE A 106 2.72 -22.99 2.09
CA ILE A 106 3.56 -21.85 2.50
C ILE A 106 3.51 -20.71 1.47
N SER A 107 3.33 -21.02 0.18
CA SER A 107 3.16 -20.00 -0.86
C SER A 107 1.84 -19.26 -0.68
N ALA A 108 0.76 -19.93 -0.31
CA ALA A 108 -0.52 -19.28 0.01
C ALA A 108 -0.37 -18.32 1.19
N VAL A 109 0.34 -18.72 2.25
CA VAL A 109 0.65 -17.82 3.38
C VAL A 109 1.47 -16.62 2.93
N GLY A 110 2.56 -16.86 2.17
CA GLY A 110 3.42 -15.80 1.65
C GLY A 110 2.66 -14.80 0.80
N VAL A 111 1.94 -15.28 -0.22
CA VAL A 111 1.11 -14.46 -1.11
C VAL A 111 0.06 -13.69 -0.31
N LEU A 112 -0.61 -14.30 0.67
CA LEU A 112 -1.64 -13.64 1.48
C LEU A 112 -1.09 -12.49 2.32
N THR A 113 0.15 -12.61 2.84
CA THR A 113 0.72 -11.56 3.70
C THR A 113 0.84 -10.22 2.97
N HIS A 114 1.07 -10.24 1.66
CA HIS A 114 1.27 -9.05 0.86
C HIS A 114 0.02 -8.16 0.77
N PRO A 115 -1.11 -8.59 0.15
CA PRO A 115 -2.30 -7.75 0.04
C PRO A 115 -2.92 -7.42 1.40
N VAL A 116 -2.68 -8.23 2.44
CA VAL A 116 -3.08 -7.89 3.82
C VAL A 116 -2.32 -6.66 4.31
N LEU A 117 -0.99 -6.65 4.21
CA LEU A 117 -0.18 -5.49 4.60
C LEU A 117 -0.48 -4.27 3.72
N ASP A 118 -0.72 -4.50 2.44
CA ASP A 118 -1.07 -3.45 1.49
C ASP A 118 -2.46 -2.85 1.76
N TYR A 119 -3.42 -3.67 2.15
CA TYR A 119 -4.72 -3.20 2.63
C TYR A 119 -4.57 -2.29 3.86
N LEU A 120 -3.63 -2.58 4.76
CA LEU A 120 -3.45 -1.82 5.98
C LEU A 120 -2.86 -0.41 5.78
N ASN A 121 -2.37 -0.05 4.59
CA ASN A 121 -1.88 1.30 4.31
C ASN A 121 -2.98 2.24 3.76
N ASN A 122 -2.61 3.50 3.46
CA ASN A 122 -3.53 4.54 2.94
C ASN A 122 -3.69 4.54 1.40
N TYR A 123 -2.94 3.70 0.69
CA TYR A 123 -3.11 3.48 -0.75
C TYR A 123 -4.26 2.51 -1.01
N GLY A 124 -4.44 1.53 -0.12
CA GLY A 124 -5.48 0.52 -0.24
C GLY A 124 -5.24 -0.47 -1.38
N MET A 125 -6.20 -1.38 -1.56
CA MET A 125 -6.21 -2.35 -2.68
C MET A 125 -7.63 -2.66 -3.14
N ARG A 126 -7.82 -3.61 -4.07
CA ARG A 126 -9.14 -4.06 -4.55
C ARG A 126 -9.31 -5.57 -4.48
N TRP A 127 -9.76 -6.07 -3.32
CA TRP A 127 -9.89 -7.50 -3.02
C TRP A 127 -10.74 -8.24 -4.05
N LEU A 128 -11.82 -7.61 -4.49
CA LEU A 128 -12.89 -8.24 -5.26
C LEU A 128 -12.68 -8.17 -6.77
N MET A 129 -11.58 -7.63 -7.27
CA MET A 129 -11.30 -7.69 -8.71
C MET A 129 -11.07 -9.13 -9.16
N PRO A 130 -11.54 -9.51 -10.37
CA PRO A 130 -12.16 -8.68 -11.40
C PRO A 130 -13.67 -8.48 -11.24
N PHE A 131 -14.31 -9.08 -10.22
CA PHE A 131 -15.76 -9.10 -10.06
C PHE A 131 -16.34 -7.74 -9.65
N ARG A 132 -15.63 -6.97 -8.81
CA ARG A 132 -16.02 -5.60 -8.41
C ARG A 132 -14.80 -4.68 -8.27
N ASP A 133 -14.86 -3.53 -8.95
CA ASP A 133 -13.83 -2.47 -8.87
C ASP A 133 -14.07 -1.55 -7.65
N ARG A 134 -13.97 -2.12 -6.44
CA ARG A 134 -14.11 -1.40 -5.17
C ARG A 134 -12.78 -1.33 -4.44
N TRP A 135 -12.37 -0.12 -4.05
CA TRP A 135 -11.21 0.10 -3.18
C TRP A 135 -11.54 -0.15 -1.70
N PHE A 136 -10.59 -0.73 -0.99
CA PHE A 136 -10.63 -0.91 0.46
C PHE A 136 -9.36 -0.36 1.09
N TYR A 137 -9.51 0.26 2.26
CA TYR A 137 -8.45 0.97 2.96
C TYR A 137 -8.48 0.64 4.45
N GLY A 138 -7.36 0.18 4.99
CA GLY A 138 -7.16 -0.02 6.41
C GLY A 138 -6.62 1.23 7.11
N ASP A 139 -5.88 2.09 6.39
CA ASP A 139 -5.31 3.36 6.87
C ASP A 139 -4.51 3.24 8.20
N SER A 140 -4.02 2.04 8.54
CA SER A 140 -3.49 1.75 9.88
C SER A 140 -1.98 1.72 9.95
N LEU A 141 -1.30 1.36 8.87
CA LEU A 141 0.16 1.28 8.77
C LEU A 141 0.70 2.30 7.77
N PHE A 142 1.91 2.78 8.02
CA PHE A 142 2.63 3.57 7.03
C PHE A 142 3.32 2.64 6.03
N ILE A 143 3.40 3.03 4.75
CA ILE A 143 3.91 2.15 3.68
C ILE A 143 5.35 1.69 3.91
N VAL A 144 6.18 2.53 4.54
CA VAL A 144 7.56 2.21 4.95
C VAL A 144 7.62 2.27 6.48
N ASP A 145 7.15 1.22 7.16
CA ASP A 145 7.02 1.21 8.61
C ASP A 145 8.36 0.86 9.31
N PRO A 146 9.05 1.84 9.93
CA PRO A 146 10.37 1.60 10.52
C PRO A 146 10.32 0.66 11.73
N TRP A 147 9.19 0.57 12.43
CA TRP A 147 9.07 -0.31 13.61
C TRP A 147 8.92 -1.76 13.20
N LEU A 148 8.12 -2.03 12.16
CA LEU A 148 8.06 -3.37 11.59
C LEU A 148 9.42 -3.81 11.04
N TYR A 149 10.14 -2.93 10.34
CA TYR A 149 11.49 -3.25 9.86
C TYR A 149 12.45 -3.54 10.99
N LEU A 150 12.43 -2.71 12.04
CA LEU A 150 13.31 -2.89 13.19
C LEU A 150 13.03 -4.22 13.89
N VAL A 151 11.75 -4.53 14.17
CA VAL A 151 11.36 -5.76 14.86
C VAL A 151 11.73 -6.99 14.03
N LEU A 152 11.36 -7.03 12.75
CA LEU A 152 11.64 -8.19 11.88
C LEU A 152 13.15 -8.32 11.58
N GLY A 153 13.83 -7.20 11.31
CA GLY A 153 15.26 -7.16 11.05
C GLY A 153 16.08 -7.61 12.27
N LEU A 154 15.75 -7.12 13.46
CA LEU A 154 16.38 -7.56 14.71
C LEU A 154 16.11 -9.03 14.99
N GLY A 155 14.87 -9.50 14.75
CA GLY A 155 14.50 -10.91 14.86
C GLY A 155 15.36 -11.80 13.97
N LEU A 156 15.54 -11.42 12.70
CA LEU A 156 16.39 -12.14 11.74
C LEU A 156 17.86 -12.12 12.17
N TYR A 157 18.38 -10.98 12.61
CA TYR A 157 19.75 -10.85 13.11
C TYR A 157 19.99 -11.76 14.31
N LEU A 158 19.12 -11.72 15.32
CA LEU A 158 19.23 -12.53 16.52
C LEU A 158 19.08 -14.03 16.22
N ALA A 159 18.16 -14.41 15.33
CA ALA A 159 18.04 -15.79 14.89
C ALA A 159 19.33 -16.27 14.19
N GLY A 160 19.92 -15.44 13.33
CA GLY A 160 21.19 -15.73 12.66
C GLY A 160 22.38 -15.84 13.63
N ARG A 161 22.41 -15.06 14.72
CA ARG A 161 23.39 -15.23 15.80
C ARG A 161 23.14 -16.51 16.58
N SER A 162 21.89 -16.81 16.91
CA SER A 162 21.50 -18.00 17.65
C SER A 162 21.89 -19.28 16.91
N ARG A 163 21.75 -19.31 15.57
CA ARG A 163 22.23 -20.42 14.71
C ARG A 163 23.75 -20.57 14.79
N ARG A 164 24.51 -19.47 14.68
CA ARG A 164 25.97 -19.47 14.74
C ARG A 164 26.51 -19.90 16.11
N ALA A 165 25.78 -19.61 17.18
CA ALA A 165 26.12 -20.01 18.54
C ALA A 165 25.71 -21.46 18.88
N GLY A 166 25.04 -22.18 17.99
CA GLY A 166 24.63 -23.57 18.23
C GLY A 166 23.52 -23.73 19.27
N HIS A 167 22.69 -22.71 19.49
CA HIS A 167 21.56 -22.83 20.43
C HIS A 167 20.53 -23.85 19.93
N HIS A 168 19.87 -24.54 20.87
CA HIS A 168 18.86 -25.58 20.58
C HIS A 168 17.65 -25.07 19.78
N ASP A 169 17.23 -23.81 19.97
CA ASP A 169 16.11 -23.19 19.26
C ASP A 169 16.53 -21.84 18.66
N PRO A 170 17.18 -21.86 17.49
CA PRO A 170 17.62 -20.63 16.87
C PRO A 170 16.49 -19.82 16.21
N ALA A 171 15.30 -20.39 16.06
CA ALA A 171 14.14 -19.71 15.48
C ALA A 171 13.37 -18.87 16.51
N ARG A 172 13.57 -19.12 17.82
CA ARG A 172 12.87 -18.42 18.91
C ARG A 172 12.87 -16.89 18.79
N PRO A 173 14.00 -16.19 18.56
CA PRO A 173 14.00 -14.72 18.52
C PRO A 173 13.09 -14.18 17.41
N LEU A 174 13.03 -14.90 16.29
CA LEU A 174 12.23 -14.49 15.13
C LEU A 174 10.74 -14.78 15.32
N ARG A 175 10.38 -15.86 16.01
CA ARG A 175 8.98 -16.10 16.42
C ARG A 175 8.48 -15.03 17.39
N ILE A 176 9.34 -14.60 18.32
CA ILE A 176 9.06 -13.48 19.21
C ILE A 176 8.89 -12.18 18.40
N ALA A 177 9.78 -11.91 17.45
CA ALA A 177 9.67 -10.74 16.57
C ALA A 177 8.37 -10.75 15.74
N LEU A 178 7.98 -11.89 15.17
CA LEU A 178 6.70 -12.04 14.47
C LEU A 178 5.51 -11.75 15.40
N ALA A 179 5.52 -12.28 16.63
CA ALA A 179 4.48 -12.01 17.62
C ALA A 179 4.42 -10.54 18.00
N ILE A 180 5.56 -9.89 18.25
CA ILE A 180 5.64 -8.44 18.52
C ILE A 180 5.11 -7.65 17.33
N GLY A 181 5.47 -8.03 16.10
CA GLY A 181 4.97 -7.41 14.87
C GLY A 181 3.44 -7.50 14.76
N LEU A 182 2.85 -8.66 15.06
CA LEU A 182 1.39 -8.82 15.07
C LEU A 182 0.71 -7.96 16.14
N VAL A 183 1.28 -7.90 17.35
CA VAL A 183 0.79 -7.03 18.44
C VAL A 183 0.89 -5.56 18.02
N TYR A 184 1.99 -5.16 17.39
CA TYR A 184 2.17 -3.81 16.85
C TYR A 184 1.12 -3.46 15.80
N ILE A 185 0.88 -4.35 14.83
CA ILE A 185 -0.16 -4.16 13.80
C ILE A 185 -1.53 -4.00 14.44
N GLY A 186 -1.89 -4.88 15.37
CA GLY A 186 -3.15 -4.79 16.12
C GLY A 186 -3.28 -3.47 16.89
N GLY A 187 -2.19 -3.04 17.55
CA GLY A 187 -2.12 -1.75 18.23
C GLY A 187 -2.30 -0.56 17.28
N MET A 188 -1.71 -0.62 16.08
CA MET A 188 -1.86 0.42 15.06
C MET A 188 -3.30 0.50 14.51
N MET A 189 -3.96 -0.65 14.33
CA MET A 189 -5.38 -0.71 13.93
C MET A 189 -6.31 -0.15 15.03
N ALA A 190 -6.08 -0.56 16.28
CA ALA A 190 -6.83 -0.06 17.43
C ALA A 190 -6.61 1.45 17.62
N GLY A 191 -5.37 1.92 17.50
CA GLY A 191 -5.02 3.34 17.56
C GLY A 191 -5.67 4.14 16.44
N THR A 192 -5.74 3.61 15.23
CA THR A 192 -6.43 4.27 14.10
C THR A 192 -7.95 4.36 14.36
N THR A 193 -8.55 3.31 14.91
CA THR A 193 -9.97 3.31 15.32
C THR A 193 -10.24 4.34 16.41
N ALA A 194 -9.38 4.40 17.44
CA ALA A 194 -9.49 5.38 18.51
C ALA A 194 -9.29 6.82 17.99
N ALA A 195 -8.32 7.03 17.10
CA ALA A 195 -8.05 8.33 16.50
C ALA A 195 -9.22 8.80 15.63
N ARG A 196 -9.88 7.91 14.88
CA ARG A 196 -11.14 8.23 14.17
C ARG A 196 -12.23 8.67 15.13
N ALA A 197 -12.40 7.98 16.26
CA ALA A 197 -13.40 8.35 17.26
C ALA A 197 -13.11 9.73 17.90
N ILE A 198 -11.84 10.03 18.18
CA ILE A 198 -11.41 11.35 18.67
C ILE A 198 -11.69 12.43 17.61
N ALA A 199 -11.29 12.20 16.35
CA ALA A 199 -11.52 13.12 15.25
C ALA A 199 -13.00 13.46 15.06
N VAL A 200 -13.88 12.45 15.05
CA VAL A 200 -15.33 12.65 14.91
C VAL A 200 -15.88 13.51 16.06
N ARG A 201 -15.44 13.26 17.31
CA ARG A 201 -15.87 14.05 18.46
C ARG A 201 -15.36 15.49 18.41
N SER A 202 -14.11 15.70 17.99
CA SER A 202 -13.49 17.03 17.93
C SER A 202 -14.00 17.87 16.75
N LEU A 203 -14.25 17.26 15.60
CA LEU A 203 -14.63 17.96 14.37
C LEU A 203 -16.13 18.21 14.23
N GLY A 204 -16.96 17.58 15.07
CA GLY A 204 -18.42 17.71 15.06
C GLY A 204 -19.06 16.97 13.88
N ASN A 205 -19.88 17.67 13.10
CA ASN A 205 -20.63 17.11 11.96
C ASN A 205 -19.72 16.78 10.76
N VAL A 206 -18.88 15.75 10.91
CA VAL A 206 -18.09 15.17 9.82
C VAL A 206 -18.72 13.88 9.32
N ASP A 207 -18.83 13.73 8.01
CA ASP A 207 -19.20 12.46 7.39
C ASP A 207 -18.08 11.43 7.59
N ARG A 208 -18.41 10.31 8.24
CA ARG A 208 -17.45 9.26 8.60
C ARG A 208 -16.87 8.55 7.38
N ASP A 209 -17.61 8.49 6.28
CA ASP A 209 -17.15 7.86 5.04
C ASP A 209 -16.16 8.77 4.29
N ARG A 210 -16.21 10.07 4.59
CA ARG A 210 -15.35 11.13 4.04
C ARG A 210 -14.19 11.51 4.96
N LEU A 211 -14.06 10.82 6.09
CA LEU A 211 -12.98 10.99 7.05
C LEU A 211 -11.90 9.91 6.85
N MET A 212 -10.68 10.34 6.58
CA MET A 212 -9.50 9.50 6.64
C MET A 212 -8.68 9.89 7.87
N VAL A 213 -8.32 8.87 8.63
CA VAL A 213 -7.29 8.97 9.67
C VAL A 213 -6.28 7.89 9.38
N THR A 214 -5.02 8.27 9.18
CA THR A 214 -3.96 7.35 8.75
C THR A 214 -2.67 7.47 9.55
N ALA A 215 -1.88 6.40 9.58
CA ALA A 215 -0.54 6.40 10.15
C ALA A 215 0.38 7.46 9.51
N LEU A 216 1.20 8.08 10.36
CA LEU A 216 2.34 8.90 9.95
C LEU A 216 3.64 8.08 10.01
N PRO A 217 4.70 8.52 9.31
CA PRO A 217 6.02 7.93 9.49
C PRO A 217 6.48 8.04 10.95
N VAL A 218 7.17 7.01 11.44
CA VAL A 218 7.88 6.98 12.74
C VAL A 218 7.01 7.04 14.00
N THR A 219 5.90 7.78 14.03
CA THR A 219 5.09 7.93 15.25
C THR A 219 3.83 7.05 15.22
N PRO A 220 3.67 6.10 16.16
CA PRO A 220 2.45 5.29 16.24
C PRO A 220 1.29 6.04 16.89
N PHE A 221 1.57 7.09 17.67
CA PHE A 221 0.59 7.80 18.50
C PHE A 221 -0.04 9.00 17.81
N ARG A 222 0.60 9.54 16.77
CA ARG A 222 0.03 10.63 15.98
C ARG A 222 -0.41 10.11 14.61
N LYS A 223 -1.60 10.52 14.19
CA LYS A 223 -2.21 10.11 12.93
C LYS A 223 -2.50 11.36 12.09
N GLN A 224 -2.34 11.26 10.77
CA GLN A 224 -2.80 12.28 9.85
C GLN A 224 -4.32 12.19 9.70
N LEU A 225 -4.97 13.33 9.54
CA LEU A 225 -6.39 13.49 9.33
C LEU A 225 -6.64 14.24 8.02
N ILE A 226 -7.56 13.72 7.20
CA ILE A 226 -8.18 14.44 6.09
C ILE A 226 -9.69 14.24 6.18
N ALA A 227 -10.45 15.31 6.34
CA ALA A 227 -11.91 15.32 6.32
C ALA A 227 -12.42 16.09 5.10
N ASP A 228 -13.41 15.55 4.40
CA ASP A 228 -14.10 16.19 3.29
C ASP A 228 -15.52 16.61 3.70
N ASP A 229 -15.72 17.91 3.86
CA ASP A 229 -17.00 18.52 4.28
C ASP A 229 -17.83 19.01 3.08
N GLY A 230 -17.53 18.52 1.86
CA GLY A 230 -18.22 18.90 0.62
C GLY A 230 -17.69 20.19 0.00
N GLY A 231 -17.53 21.26 0.78
CA GLY A 231 -16.98 22.53 0.30
C GLY A 231 -15.48 22.70 0.52
N HIS A 232 -14.92 21.98 1.49
CA HIS A 232 -13.54 22.13 1.92
C HIS A 232 -12.96 20.81 2.42
N TYR A 233 -11.64 20.72 2.36
CA TYR A 233 -10.86 19.67 2.99
C TYR A 233 -10.19 20.21 4.25
N ARG A 234 -10.46 19.61 5.41
CA ARG A 234 -9.73 19.89 6.65
C ARG A 234 -8.59 18.89 6.78
N ILE A 235 -7.37 19.39 6.92
CA ILE A 235 -6.14 18.60 6.97
C ILE A 235 -5.49 18.87 8.31
N GLY A 236 -5.06 17.81 8.98
CA GLY A 236 -4.36 17.98 10.23
C GLY A 236 -3.93 16.67 10.86
N THR A 237 -3.94 16.64 12.18
CA THR A 237 -3.46 15.51 12.96
C THR A 237 -4.35 15.18 14.15
N VAL A 238 -4.36 13.91 14.53
CA VAL A 238 -4.93 13.41 15.78
C VAL A 238 -3.80 12.88 16.62
N ASP A 239 -3.71 13.34 17.87
CA ASP A 239 -2.74 12.85 18.85
C ASP A 239 -3.45 11.95 19.86
N LEU A 240 -3.07 10.68 19.90
CA LEU A 240 -3.69 9.67 20.75
C LEU A 240 -3.35 9.84 22.23
N LEU A 241 -2.20 10.46 22.56
CA LEU A 241 -1.76 10.64 23.94
C LEU A 241 -2.52 11.79 24.60
N THR A 242 -2.60 12.93 23.92
CA THR A 242 -3.37 14.09 24.41
C THR A 242 -4.85 13.98 24.10
N ARG A 243 -5.26 13.04 23.25
CA ARG A 243 -6.63 12.85 22.76
C ARG A 243 -7.20 14.11 22.11
N THR A 244 -6.37 14.84 21.38
CA THR A 244 -6.75 16.07 20.70
C THR A 244 -6.67 15.94 19.19
N THR A 245 -7.55 16.65 18.50
CA THR A 245 -7.47 16.85 17.05
C THR A 245 -7.02 18.27 16.79
N ARG A 246 -6.03 18.43 15.90
CA ARG A 246 -5.55 19.71 15.43
C ARG A 246 -5.79 19.79 13.92
N VAL A 247 -6.47 20.84 13.48
CA VAL A 247 -6.58 21.17 12.05
C VAL A 247 -5.46 22.14 11.72
N ASP A 248 -4.54 21.72 10.86
CA ASP A 248 -3.36 22.49 10.48
C ASP A 248 -3.63 23.38 9.28
N SER A 249 -4.49 22.94 8.37
CA SER A 249 -4.90 23.71 7.20
C SER A 249 -6.30 23.32 6.73
N THR A 250 -6.96 24.26 6.07
CA THR A 250 -8.23 24.02 5.38
C THR A 250 -8.07 24.44 3.93
N MET A 251 -8.44 23.56 2.99
CA MET A 251 -8.39 23.86 1.57
C MET A 251 -9.79 23.87 0.98
N THR A 252 -10.21 25.03 0.50
CA THR A 252 -11.51 25.24 -0.12
C THR A 252 -11.52 24.68 -1.54
N ARG A 253 -12.55 23.92 -1.90
CA ARG A 253 -12.80 23.56 -3.31
C ARG A 253 -13.22 24.83 -4.04
N ASN A 254 -12.47 25.23 -5.06
CA ASN A 254 -12.81 26.41 -5.85
C ASN A 254 -13.83 26.04 -6.95
N PRO A 255 -15.08 26.54 -6.89
CA PRO A 255 -16.10 26.23 -7.90
C PRO A 255 -15.73 26.70 -9.31
N ARG A 256 -14.83 27.67 -9.44
CA ARG A 256 -14.32 28.18 -10.74
C ARG A 256 -13.73 27.06 -11.61
N PHE A 257 -13.22 25.98 -11.01
CA PHE A 257 -12.63 24.87 -11.74
C PHE A 257 -13.62 23.74 -12.05
N ALA A 258 -14.94 23.92 -11.82
CA ALA A 258 -15.93 22.87 -12.04
C ALA A 258 -15.92 22.30 -13.47
N GLU A 259 -15.80 23.18 -14.47
CA GLU A 259 -15.71 22.77 -15.89
C GLU A 259 -14.42 22.01 -16.18
N ALA A 260 -13.28 22.49 -15.67
CA ALA A 260 -12.00 21.81 -15.82
C ALA A 260 -12.01 20.42 -15.16
N VAL A 261 -12.62 20.29 -13.98
CA VAL A 261 -12.83 19.00 -13.30
C VAL A 261 -13.73 18.08 -14.14
N ALA A 262 -14.80 18.61 -14.75
CA ALA A 262 -15.70 17.83 -15.60
C ALA A 262 -15.00 17.33 -16.87
N ALA A 263 -14.22 18.18 -17.54
CA ALA A 263 -13.42 17.81 -18.70
C ALA A 263 -12.32 16.79 -18.34
N LEU A 264 -11.68 16.94 -17.18
CA LEU A 264 -10.69 15.98 -16.70
C LEU A 264 -11.29 14.58 -16.54
N LYS A 265 -12.51 14.47 -16.00
CA LYS A 265 -13.22 13.18 -15.88
C LYS A 265 -13.46 12.50 -17.23
N GLN A 266 -13.49 13.27 -18.32
CA GLN A 266 -13.66 12.76 -19.68
C GLN A 266 -12.32 12.46 -20.38
N SER A 267 -11.19 12.90 -19.85
CA SER A 267 -9.86 12.59 -20.41
C SER A 267 -9.31 11.26 -19.88
N ALA A 268 -8.57 10.53 -20.72
CA ALA A 268 -7.87 9.31 -20.32
C ALA A 268 -6.89 9.53 -19.12
N PRO A 269 -5.99 10.53 -19.14
CA PRO A 269 -5.09 10.77 -18.01
C PRO A 269 -5.83 11.25 -16.75
N GLY A 270 -6.95 11.96 -16.93
CA GLY A 270 -7.80 12.38 -15.82
C GLY A 270 -8.52 11.22 -15.14
N ARG A 271 -9.14 10.31 -15.92
CA ARG A 271 -9.72 9.07 -15.39
C ARG A 271 -8.67 8.21 -14.68
N ALA A 272 -7.45 8.13 -15.23
CA ALA A 272 -6.33 7.43 -14.62
C ALA A 272 -6.01 7.95 -13.21
N LEU A 273 -5.89 9.27 -13.04
CA LEU A 273 -5.67 9.92 -11.76
C LEU A 273 -6.85 9.69 -10.80
N LEU A 274 -8.07 9.99 -11.26
CA LEU A 274 -9.27 9.97 -10.42
C LEU A 274 -9.68 8.56 -9.97
N ARG A 275 -9.31 7.51 -10.73
CA ARG A 275 -9.69 6.13 -10.40
C ARG A 275 -9.11 5.62 -9.08
N TRP A 276 -7.93 6.09 -8.69
CA TRP A 276 -7.31 5.75 -7.40
C TRP A 276 -7.37 6.92 -6.39
N SER A 277 -7.76 8.11 -6.84
CA SER A 277 -7.83 9.29 -5.98
C SER A 277 -9.00 9.20 -4.98
N ARG A 278 -8.72 9.48 -3.72
CA ARG A 278 -9.70 9.56 -2.62
C ARG A 278 -10.02 11.01 -2.26
N TYR A 279 -9.02 11.89 -2.34
CA TYR A 279 -9.14 13.31 -2.01
C TYR A 279 -8.60 14.20 -3.15
N PRO A 280 -9.24 14.19 -4.33
CA PRO A 280 -8.77 14.94 -5.49
C PRO A 280 -8.98 16.45 -5.33
N VAL A 281 -7.97 17.21 -5.70
CA VAL A 281 -7.94 18.67 -5.66
C VAL A 281 -7.41 19.23 -6.96
N VAL A 282 -7.85 20.44 -7.29
CA VAL A 282 -7.32 21.24 -8.38
C VAL A 282 -6.78 22.57 -7.84
N ARG A 283 -5.61 22.98 -8.35
CA ARG A 283 -5.00 24.28 -8.07
C ARG A 283 -4.44 24.86 -9.37
N GLU A 284 -4.51 26.17 -9.50
CA GLU A 284 -3.80 26.91 -10.54
C GLU A 284 -2.31 27.04 -10.20
N VAL A 285 -1.44 26.70 -11.15
CA VAL A 285 0.02 26.78 -11.02
C VAL A 285 0.59 27.76 -12.05
N GLU A 286 1.88 28.03 -11.98
CA GLU A 286 2.55 28.98 -12.88
C GLU A 286 2.24 28.70 -14.37
N GLY A 287 1.99 29.79 -15.10
CA GLY A 287 1.61 29.76 -16.51
C GLY A 287 0.12 29.48 -16.77
N GLY A 288 -0.74 29.67 -15.76
CA GLY A 288 -2.20 29.49 -15.90
C GLY A 288 -2.64 28.02 -16.01
N ARG A 289 -1.72 27.07 -15.82
CA ARG A 289 -2.01 25.64 -15.86
C ARG A 289 -2.77 25.20 -14.63
N LEU A 290 -3.55 24.13 -14.77
CA LEU A 290 -4.27 23.51 -13.67
C LEU A 290 -3.56 22.21 -13.28
N ARG A 291 -3.18 22.12 -12.01
CA ARG A 291 -2.65 20.89 -11.41
C ARG A 291 -3.76 20.18 -10.66
N PHE A 292 -4.04 18.95 -11.08
CA PHE A 292 -4.90 18.03 -10.37
C PHE A 292 -4.06 17.06 -9.57
N PHE A 293 -4.42 16.80 -8.31
CA PHE A 293 -3.63 15.95 -7.42
C PHE A 293 -4.46 15.34 -6.30
N ASP A 294 -3.95 14.30 -5.66
CA ASP A 294 -4.56 13.72 -4.46
C ASP A 294 -3.88 14.23 -3.18
N LEU A 295 -4.70 14.79 -2.28
CA LEU A 295 -4.26 15.39 -1.01
C LEU A 295 -3.53 14.46 -0.05
N ARG A 296 -3.67 13.15 -0.20
CA ARG A 296 -2.96 12.18 0.64
C ARG A 296 -1.45 12.25 0.46
N TYR A 297 -0.98 12.72 -0.69
CA TYR A 297 0.41 12.55 -1.12
C TYR A 297 1.13 13.86 -1.43
N THR A 298 0.41 14.96 -1.71
CA THR A 298 1.00 16.26 -1.99
C THR A 298 0.05 17.39 -1.64
N ASP A 299 0.61 18.57 -1.35
CA ASP A 299 -0.16 19.82 -1.20
C ASP A 299 -0.34 20.57 -2.53
N GLY A 300 0.19 20.01 -3.63
CA GLY A 300 0.06 20.52 -5.00
C GLY A 300 0.97 21.70 -5.34
N ARG A 301 1.89 22.12 -4.47
CA ARG A 301 2.86 23.19 -4.80
C ARG A 301 3.84 22.73 -5.87
N ASP A 302 4.39 21.54 -5.70
CA ASP A 302 5.35 20.94 -6.63
C ASP A 302 4.72 19.76 -7.41
N PRO A 303 5.16 19.50 -8.65
CA PRO A 303 4.76 18.30 -9.38
C PRO A 303 5.15 17.05 -8.59
N SER A 304 4.28 16.05 -8.58
CA SER A 304 4.52 14.76 -7.93
C SER A 304 3.95 13.62 -8.76
N TRP A 305 4.30 12.37 -8.39
CA TRP A 305 3.70 11.17 -8.98
C TRP A 305 2.19 11.10 -8.79
N ALA A 306 1.66 11.83 -7.79
CA ALA A 306 0.25 11.90 -7.44
C ALA A 306 -0.46 13.11 -8.07
N SER A 307 0.14 13.72 -9.10
CA SER A 307 -0.41 14.91 -9.76
C SER A 307 -0.36 14.84 -11.28
N LEU A 308 -1.24 15.61 -11.92
CA LEU A 308 -1.36 15.78 -13.36
C LEU A 308 -1.54 17.27 -13.68
N ASP A 309 -0.63 17.81 -14.47
CA ASP A 309 -0.75 19.17 -15.00
C ASP A 309 -1.48 19.14 -16.33
N VAL A 310 -2.48 20.00 -16.48
CA VAL A 310 -3.19 20.24 -17.72
C VAL A 310 -3.20 21.74 -18.01
N ASN A 311 -3.07 22.08 -19.29
CA ASN A 311 -3.25 23.45 -19.73
C ASN A 311 -4.69 23.88 -19.43
N PRO A 312 -4.93 25.16 -19.12
CA PRO A 312 -6.29 25.65 -19.02
C PRO A 312 -6.99 25.35 -20.34
N ILE A 313 -8.19 24.77 -20.26
CA ILE A 313 -9.01 24.52 -21.43
C ILE A 313 -9.26 25.90 -22.04
N GLU A 314 -8.71 26.17 -23.22
CA GLU A 314 -9.16 27.33 -23.99
C GLU A 314 -10.66 27.17 -24.21
N PRO A 315 -11.48 28.20 -23.93
CA PRO A 315 -12.92 28.15 -24.19
C PRO A 315 -13.16 28.28 -25.70
N THR A 316 -12.77 27.29 -26.50
CA THR A 316 -12.91 27.31 -27.95
C THR A 316 -13.10 25.91 -28.52
N LEU A 317 -14.26 25.31 -28.27
CA LEU A 317 -14.90 24.47 -29.30
C LEU A 317 -16.40 24.76 -29.25
N GLY A 318 -16.84 25.63 -30.17
CA GLY A 318 -18.23 25.64 -30.62
C GLY A 318 -18.64 24.26 -31.16
N PRO A 319 -19.94 24.02 -31.43
CA PRO A 319 -20.42 22.73 -31.87
C PRO A 319 -19.60 22.25 -33.07
N LEU A 320 -19.14 20.99 -33.01
CA LEU A 320 -18.45 20.33 -34.12
C LEU A 320 -19.28 20.50 -35.39
N PRO A 321 -18.67 20.85 -36.54
CA PRO A 321 -19.40 20.91 -37.79
C PRO A 321 -20.00 19.54 -38.07
N ALA A 322 -21.32 19.51 -38.28
CA ALA A 322 -21.99 18.36 -38.86
C ALA A 322 -21.32 18.06 -40.20
N THR A 323 -20.69 16.89 -40.30
CA THR A 323 -20.15 16.42 -41.57
C THR A 323 -21.29 15.88 -42.45
N PRO A 324 -21.24 16.13 -43.77
CA PRO A 324 -22.30 15.80 -44.72
C PRO A 324 -22.49 14.29 -44.96
#